data_AF-A0A7V7ZN39-F1
#
_entry.id   AF-A0A7V7ZN39-F1
#
_cell.length_a   1.000
_cell.length_b   1.000
_cell.length_c   1.000
_cell.angle_alpha   90.00
_cell.angle_beta   90.00
_cell.angle_gamma   90.00
#
_symmetry.space_group_name_H-M   'P 1'
#
loop_
_entity.id
_entity.type
_entity.pdbx_description
1 polymer ?
#
loop_
_entity_poly.entity_id
_entity_poly.type
_entity_poly.pdbx_seq_one_letter_code
_entity_poly.pdbx_strand_id
1 'polypeptide(L)'
;MKLLFTRHRIAVALAALSVGALGLLTRSALVPRGSLAGQYGGDALWATLVYLLARWLWPHAPVARAAAGAAALAAAVELSQLYHAPWLDAVRQTTLGHLVLGQGFLWSDMACYAAGVALGACAELGLRRAYQRFFLSLR
;
A
#
# COMPACT_ATOMS: atom_id res chain seq x y z
N MET A 1 6.13 11.11 24.98
CA MET A 1 5.15 10.95 23.87
C MET A 1 5.74 11.24 22.48
N LYS A 2 6.41 12.38 22.25
CA LYS A 2 7.03 12.74 20.94
C LYS A 2 8.05 11.72 20.39
N LEU A 3 8.89 11.13 21.25
CA LEU A 3 9.93 10.18 20.81
C LEU A 3 9.37 8.86 20.24
N LEU A 4 8.30 8.33 20.85
CA LEU A 4 7.62 7.12 20.37
C LEU A 4 6.95 7.37 19.00
N PHE A 5 6.43 8.57 18.80
CA PHE A 5 5.83 9.00 17.55
C PHE A 5 6.84 9.10 16.41
N THR A 6 7.99 9.73 16.65
CA THR A 6 9.07 9.82 15.65
C THR A 6 9.56 8.42 15.26
N ARG A 7 9.75 7.52 16.23
CA ARG A 7 10.14 6.13 15.97
C ARG A 7 9.10 5.38 15.12
N HIS A 8 7.81 5.55 15.41
CA HIS A 8 6.73 4.96 14.60
C HIS A 8 6.76 5.47 13.15
N ARG A 9 6.90 6.79 12.93
CA ARG A 9 6.93 7.35 11.57
C ARG A 9 8.15 6.90 10.78
N ILE A 10 9.31 6.80 11.42
CA ILE A 10 10.52 6.26 10.78
C ILE A 10 10.30 4.79 10.39
N ALA A 11 9.77 3.96 11.30
CA ALA A 11 9.50 2.55 11.02
C ALA A 11 8.52 2.37 9.85
N VAL A 12 7.43 3.14 9.82
CA VAL A 12 6.45 3.11 8.73
C VAL A 12 7.06 3.60 7.42
N ALA A 13 7.90 4.64 7.44
CA ALA A 13 8.58 5.14 6.24
C ALA A 13 9.56 4.12 5.67
N LEU A 14 10.35 3.45 6.52
CA LEU A 14 11.24 2.37 6.09
C LEU A 14 10.45 1.20 5.50
N ALA A 15 9.35 0.79 6.14
CA ALA A 15 8.47 -0.24 5.61
C ALA A 15 7.88 0.16 4.24
N ALA A 16 7.46 1.42 4.08
CA ALA A 16 6.94 1.93 2.80
C ALA A 16 8.00 1.87 1.70
N LEU A 17 9.24 2.26 1.99
CA LEU A 17 10.35 2.16 1.03
C LEU A 17 10.65 0.71 0.65
N SER A 18 10.68 -0.20 1.63
CA SER A 18 10.89 -1.63 1.36
C SER A 18 9.77 -2.23 0.52
N VAL A 19 8.51 -1.94 0.85
CA VAL A 19 7.33 -2.41 0.10
C VAL A 19 7.32 -1.84 -1.32
N GLY A 20 7.64 -0.55 -1.48
CA GLY A 20 7.77 0.08 -2.81
C GLY A 20 8.85 -0.57 -3.66
N ALA A 21 10.03 -0.84 -3.08
CA ALA A 21 11.12 -1.54 -3.77
C ALA A 21 10.73 -2.97 -4.18
N LEU A 22 10.05 -3.71 -3.31
CA LEU A 22 9.52 -5.03 -3.63
C LEU A 22 8.44 -4.96 -4.71
N GLY A 23 7.56 -3.95 -4.67
CA GLY A 23 6.56 -3.71 -5.72
C GLY A 23 7.21 -3.51 -7.08
N LEU A 24 8.24 -2.67 -7.16
CA LEU A 24 9.02 -2.48 -8.39
C LEU A 24 9.72 -3.77 -8.83
N LEU A 25 10.24 -4.57 -7.88
CA LEU A 25 10.87 -5.86 -8.18
C LEU A 25 9.88 -6.83 -8.86
N THR A 26 8.62 -6.87 -8.43
CA THR A 26 7.59 -7.71 -9.08
C THR A 26 7.31 -7.32 -10.53
N ARG A 27 7.56 -6.05 -10.89
CA ARG A 27 7.42 -5.53 -12.26
C ARG A 27 8.73 -5.61 -13.08
N SER A 28 9.81 -6.10 -12.48
CA SER A 28 11.12 -6.24 -13.14
C SER A 28 11.20 -7.49 -14.01
N ALA A 29 12.21 -7.56 -14.87
CA ALA A 29 12.49 -8.75 -15.69
C ALA A 29 12.89 -9.99 -14.87
N LEU A 30 13.22 -9.81 -13.58
CA LEU A 30 13.63 -10.90 -12.69
C LEU A 30 12.46 -11.78 -12.25
N VAL A 31 11.23 -11.27 -12.31
CA VAL A 31 10.02 -11.99 -11.91
C VAL A 31 9.26 -12.40 -13.17
N PRO A 32 9.03 -13.71 -13.40
CA PRO A 32 8.27 -14.16 -14.56
C PRO A 32 6.86 -13.55 -14.56
N ARG A 33 6.48 -12.89 -15.66
CA ARG A 33 5.16 -12.24 -15.79
C ARG A 33 3.98 -13.21 -15.66
N GLY A 34 4.18 -14.48 -16.00
CA GLY A 34 3.17 -15.53 -15.83
C GLY A 34 2.99 -16.01 -14.39
N SER A 35 3.89 -15.66 -13.46
CA SER A 35 3.77 -16.04 -12.06
C SER A 35 2.73 -15.20 -11.32
N LEU A 36 2.18 -15.72 -10.22
CA LEU A 36 1.26 -14.96 -9.37
C LEU A 36 1.88 -13.65 -8.86
N ALA A 37 3.18 -13.67 -8.54
CA ALA A 37 3.91 -12.48 -8.10
C ALA A 37 4.03 -11.42 -9.21
N GLY A 38 4.28 -11.83 -10.45
CA GLY A 38 4.36 -10.92 -11.59
C GLY A 38 3.00 -10.35 -12.01
N GLN A 39 1.93 -11.14 -11.87
CA GLN A 39 0.57 -10.71 -12.23
C GLN A 39 -0.06 -9.81 -11.16
N TYR A 40 -0.01 -10.20 -9.89
CA TYR A 40 -0.80 -9.59 -8.82
C TYR A 40 0.04 -8.96 -7.70
N GLY A 41 1.33 -9.31 -7.63
CA GLY A 41 2.20 -8.87 -6.54
C GLY A 41 2.40 -7.36 -6.53
N GLY A 42 2.55 -6.76 -7.72
CA GLY A 42 2.70 -5.32 -7.86
C GLY A 42 1.51 -4.55 -7.30
N ASP A 43 0.29 -4.97 -7.63
CA ASP A 43 -0.95 -4.29 -7.23
C ASP A 43 -1.23 -4.45 -5.73
N ALA A 44 -1.01 -5.65 -5.17
CA ALA A 44 -1.13 -5.87 -3.74
C ALA A 44 -0.08 -5.08 -2.93
N LEU A 45 1.18 -5.03 -3.40
CA LEU A 45 2.24 -4.26 -2.75
C LEU A 45 2.01 -2.76 -2.88
N TRP A 46 1.48 -2.30 -4.02
CA TRP A 46 1.09 -0.90 -4.20
C TRP A 46 -0.02 -0.49 -3.23
N ALA A 47 -1.06 -1.30 -3.04
CA ALA A 47 -2.10 -1.00 -2.05
C ALA A 47 -1.59 -1.06 -0.61
N THR A 48 -0.65 -1.96 -0.32
CA THR A 48 0.05 -1.98 0.97
C THR A 48 0.83 -0.68 1.19
N LEU A 49 1.52 -0.19 0.15
CA LEU A 49 2.23 1.09 0.18
C LEU A 49 1.27 2.26 0.45
N VAL A 50 0.12 2.30 -0.23
CA VAL A 50 -0.93 3.32 0.00
C VAL A 50 -1.40 3.31 1.46
N TYR A 51 -1.62 2.13 2.04
CA TYR A 51 -1.93 1.99 3.46
C TYR A 51 -0.81 2.57 4.36
N LEU A 52 0.45 2.22 4.10
CA LEU A 52 1.58 2.71 4.88
C LEU A 52 1.74 4.24 4.78
N LEU A 53 1.49 4.82 3.61
CA LEU A 53 1.45 6.28 3.44
C LEU A 53 0.33 6.92 4.26
N ALA A 54 -0.87 6.34 4.26
CA ALA A 54 -1.97 6.79 5.11
C ALA A 54 -1.61 6.71 6.60
N ARG A 55 -0.89 5.67 7.03
CA ARG A 55 -0.39 5.53 8.42
C ARG A 55 0.72 6.53 8.76
N TRP A 56 1.54 6.91 7.78
CA TRP A 56 2.58 7.91 7.97
C TRP A 56 2.02 9.34 8.06
N LEU A 57 0.96 9.63 7.31
CA LEU A 57 0.23 10.91 7.32
C LEU A 57 -0.67 11.05 8.56
N TRP A 58 -1.40 9.99 8.92
CA TRP A 58 -2.33 9.99 10.07
C TRP A 58 -1.97 8.94 11.12
N PRO A 59 -0.83 9.07 11.81
CA PRO A 59 -0.33 8.09 12.77
C PRO A 59 -1.29 7.82 13.95
N HIS A 60 -2.16 8.79 14.29
CA HIS A 60 -3.15 8.67 15.36
C HIS A 60 -4.50 8.10 14.92
N ALA A 61 -4.75 7.98 13.61
CA ALA A 61 -5.98 7.38 13.14
C ALA A 61 -6.06 5.90 13.57
N PRO A 62 -7.25 5.39 13.94
CA PRO A 62 -7.44 3.96 14.12
C PRO A 62 -7.05 3.19 12.87
N VAL A 63 -6.46 2.01 13.04
CA VAL A 63 -6.04 1.13 11.92
C VAL A 63 -7.18 0.93 10.93
N ALA A 64 -8.41 0.69 11.41
CA ALA A 64 -9.59 0.53 10.57
C ALA A 64 -9.89 1.75 9.69
N ARG A 65 -9.73 2.98 10.21
CA ARG A 65 -9.96 4.20 9.40
C ARG A 65 -8.88 4.39 8.36
N ALA A 66 -7.62 4.12 8.70
CA ALA A 66 -6.52 4.19 7.74
C ALA A 66 -6.67 3.14 6.63
N ALA A 67 -7.08 1.91 6.99
CA ALA A 67 -7.37 0.85 6.04
C ALA A 67 -8.54 1.21 5.11
N ALA A 68 -9.66 1.70 5.67
CA ALA A 68 -10.79 2.15 4.88
C ALA A 68 -10.43 3.29 3.91
N GLY A 69 -9.66 4.28 4.39
CA GLY A 69 -9.17 5.38 3.54
C GLY A 69 -8.25 4.91 2.42
N ALA A 70 -7.33 3.98 2.71
CA ALA A 70 -6.44 3.40 1.71
C ALA A 70 -7.21 2.58 0.66
N ALA A 71 -8.17 1.76 1.09
CA ALA A 71 -9.02 0.98 0.20
C ALA A 71 -9.90 1.88 -0.68
N ALA A 72 -10.49 2.93 -0.10
CA ALA A 72 -11.28 3.91 -0.84
C ALA A 72 -10.42 4.67 -1.87
N LEU A 73 -9.19 5.05 -1.52
CA LEU A 73 -8.26 5.70 -2.44
C LEU A 73 -7.86 4.76 -3.58
N ALA A 74 -7.52 3.50 -3.28
CA ALA A 74 -7.20 2.50 -4.29
C ALA A 74 -8.37 2.27 -5.25
N ALA A 75 -9.59 2.11 -4.72
CA ALA A 75 -10.79 1.99 -5.52
C ALA A 75 -11.07 3.24 -6.38
N ALA A 76 -10.85 4.44 -5.84
CA ALA A 76 -11.02 5.68 -6.61
C ALA A 76 -10.00 5.80 -7.76
N VAL A 77 -8.73 5.41 -7.52
CA VAL A 77 -7.71 5.36 -8.55
C VAL A 77 -8.09 4.38 -9.65
N GLU A 78 -8.58 3.20 -9.28
CA GLU A 78 -9.03 2.17 -10.21
C GLU A 78 -10.26 2.61 -11.02
N LEU A 79 -11.28 3.15 -10.36
CA LEU A 79 -12.47 3.69 -11.03
C LEU A 79 -12.13 4.87 -11.94
N SER A 80 -11.12 5.67 -11.59
CA SER A 80 -10.68 6.77 -12.46
C SER A 80 -10.07 6.30 -13.78
N GLN A 81 -9.76 5.00 -13.94
CA GLN A 81 -9.32 4.44 -15.21
C GLN A 81 -10.47 4.27 -16.21
N LEU A 82 -11.72 4.26 -15.76
CA LEU A 82 -12.91 4.26 -16.63
C LEU A 82 -13.21 5.65 -17.20
N TYR A 83 -12.52 6.68 -16.71
CA TYR A 83 -12.69 8.07 -17.13
C TYR A 83 -11.56 8.51 -18.07
N HIS A 84 -11.89 8.67 -19.36
CA HIS A 84 -10.92 9.01 -20.41
C HIS A 84 -10.98 10.49 -20.78
N ALA A 85 -10.28 11.31 -20.00
CA ALA A 85 -10.04 12.71 -20.34
C ALA A 85 -8.62 12.89 -20.90
N PRO A 86 -8.40 13.67 -21.97
CA PRO A 86 -7.09 13.79 -22.62
C PRO A 86 -5.95 14.19 -21.68
N TRP A 87 -6.23 15.05 -20.70
CA TRP A 87 -5.24 15.47 -19.69
C TRP A 87 -4.89 14.33 -18.72
N LEU A 88 -5.85 13.49 -18.35
CA LEU A 88 -5.65 12.38 -17.41
C LEU A 88 -4.89 11.24 -18.10
N ASP A 89 -5.26 10.95 -19.35
CA ASP A 89 -4.56 9.97 -20.17
C ASP A 89 -3.11 10.41 -20.43
N ALA A 90 -2.85 11.70 -20.66
CA ALA A 90 -1.50 12.23 -20.78
C ALA A 90 -0.68 12.03 -19.50
N VAL A 91 -1.26 12.22 -18.32
CA VAL A 91 -0.60 11.93 -17.04
C VAL A 91 -0.29 10.44 -16.92
N ARG A 92 -1.26 9.58 -17.24
CA ARG A 92 -1.11 8.10 -17.21
C ARG A 92 0.00 7.61 -18.14
N GLN A 93 0.25 8.27 -19.25
CA GLN A 93 1.34 7.90 -20.17
C GLN A 93 2.74 8.22 -19.63
N THR A 94 2.86 9.06 -18.59
CA THR A 94 4.14 9.26 -17.91
C THR A 94 4.50 8.04 -17.05
N THR A 95 5.78 7.74 -16.85
CA THR A 95 6.22 6.62 -16.00
C THR A 95 5.64 6.68 -14.59
N LEU A 96 5.61 7.87 -13.98
CA LEU A 96 5.06 8.05 -12.64
C LEU A 96 3.53 7.87 -12.63
N GLY A 97 2.84 8.44 -13.61
CA GLY A 97 1.38 8.27 -13.72
C GLY A 97 1.00 6.82 -13.97
N HIS A 98 1.75 6.09 -14.79
CA HIS A 98 1.54 4.65 -15.00
C HIS A 98 1.70 3.85 -13.72
N LEU A 99 2.75 4.11 -12.93
CA LEU A 99 3.02 3.40 -11.67
C LEU A 99 2.02 3.73 -10.55
N VAL A 100 1.52 4.97 -10.51
CA VAL A 100 0.64 5.44 -9.42
C VAL A 100 -0.83 5.26 -9.78
N LEU A 101 -1.23 5.50 -11.02
CA LEU A 101 -2.63 5.51 -11.44
C LEU A 101 -3.04 4.23 -12.18
N GLY A 102 -2.10 3.47 -12.75
CA GLY A 102 -2.38 2.34 -13.63
C GLY A 102 -2.75 2.76 -15.06
N GLN A 103 -3.18 1.81 -15.90
CA GLN A 103 -3.56 2.06 -17.31
C GLN A 103 -4.92 1.51 -17.70
N GLY A 104 -5.49 0.56 -16.95
CA GLY A 104 -6.70 -0.12 -17.37
C GLY A 104 -7.35 -0.86 -16.22
N PHE A 105 -8.67 -0.82 -16.22
CA PHE A 105 -9.50 -1.31 -15.13
C PHE A 105 -9.58 -2.82 -15.13
N LEU A 106 -9.27 -3.43 -13.99
CA LEU A 106 -9.40 -4.87 -13.76
C LEU A 106 -10.09 -5.14 -12.42
N TRP A 107 -11.15 -5.96 -12.44
CA TRP A 107 -11.81 -6.39 -11.21
C TRP A 107 -10.88 -7.17 -10.27
N SER A 108 -9.88 -7.87 -10.82
CA SER A 108 -8.83 -8.53 -10.02
C SER A 108 -8.08 -7.55 -9.14
N ASP A 109 -7.88 -6.32 -9.60
CA ASP A 109 -7.05 -5.33 -8.92
C ASP A 109 -7.77 -4.86 -7.66
N MET A 110 -9.10 -4.79 -7.66
CA MET A 110 -9.89 -4.56 -6.46
C MET A 110 -9.64 -5.62 -5.38
N ALA A 111 -9.53 -6.89 -5.77
CA ALA A 111 -9.20 -7.98 -4.84
C ALA A 111 -7.75 -7.89 -4.36
N CYS A 112 -6.80 -7.57 -5.25
CA CYS A 112 -5.40 -7.34 -4.90
C CYS A 112 -5.25 -6.16 -3.94
N TYR A 113 -6.01 -5.09 -4.12
CA TYR A 113 -5.99 -3.91 -3.27
C TYR A 113 -6.57 -4.21 -1.89
N ALA A 114 -7.69 -4.93 -1.83
CA ALA A 114 -8.24 -5.42 -0.56
C ALA A 114 -7.22 -6.29 0.18
N ALA A 115 -6.55 -7.22 -0.52
CA ALA A 115 -5.52 -8.07 0.06
C ALA A 115 -4.32 -7.25 0.56
N GLY A 116 -3.81 -6.31 -0.23
CA GLY A 116 -2.69 -5.45 0.14
C GLY A 116 -2.98 -4.57 1.36
N VAL A 117 -4.13 -3.91 1.39
CA VAL A 117 -4.56 -3.12 2.55
C VAL A 117 -4.72 -4.01 3.78
N ALA A 118 -5.33 -5.18 3.64
CA ALA A 118 -5.48 -6.14 4.74
C ALA A 118 -4.13 -6.62 5.27
N LEU A 119 -3.16 -6.91 4.39
CA LEU A 119 -1.80 -7.30 4.78
C LEU A 119 -1.12 -6.21 5.61
N GLY A 120 -1.17 -4.95 5.16
CA GLY A 120 -0.62 -3.81 5.89
C GLY A 120 -1.26 -3.62 7.28
N ALA A 121 -2.60 -3.69 7.34
CA ALA A 121 -3.35 -3.54 8.58
C ALA A 121 -3.08 -4.69 9.57
N CYS A 122 -3.08 -5.94 9.09
CA CYS A 122 -2.80 -7.11 9.91
C CYS A 122 -1.37 -7.10 10.46
N ALA A 123 -0.38 -6.72 9.64
CA ALA A 123 1.01 -6.58 10.07
C ALA A 123 1.12 -5.54 11.19
N GLU A 124 0.49 -4.36 11.05
CA GLU A 124 0.52 -3.34 12.09
C GLU A 124 -0.15 -3.81 13.39
N LEU A 125 -1.30 -4.48 13.31
CA LEU A 125 -1.98 -5.03 14.49
C LEU A 125 -1.13 -6.11 15.17
N GLY A 126 -0.47 -6.97 14.39
CA GLY A 126 0.45 -7.99 14.89
C GLY A 126 1.63 -7.39 15.64
N LEU A 127 2.30 -6.38 15.06
CA LEU A 127 3.41 -5.67 15.71
C LEU A 127 2.97 -4.99 17.01
N ARG A 128 1.81 -4.31 17.01
CA ARG A 128 1.26 -3.66 18.20
C ARG A 128 1.01 -4.67 19.32
N ARG A 129 0.41 -5.82 19.00
CA ARG A 129 0.16 -6.91 19.96
C ARG A 129 1.45 -7.51 20.51
N ALA A 130 2.45 -7.76 19.65
CA ALA A 130 3.73 -8.31 20.07
C ALA A 130 4.47 -7.36 21.02
N TYR A 131 4.49 -6.07 20.69
CA TYR A 131 5.09 -5.04 21.54
C TYR A 131 4.39 -4.94 22.90
N GLN A 132 3.06 -4.96 22.92
CA GLN A 132 2.29 -4.95 24.17
C GLN A 132 2.58 -6.18 25.04
N ARG A 133 2.61 -7.38 24.45
CA ARG A 133 2.92 -8.62 25.18
C ARG A 133 4.31 -8.60 25.80
N PHE A 134 5.32 -8.17 25.04
CA PHE A 134 6.69 -8.07 25.53
C PHE A 134 6.83 -7.10 26.72
N PHE A 135 6.13 -5.96 26.68
CA PHE A 135 6.13 -5.01 27.80
C PHE A 135 5.35 -5.51 29.01
N LEU A 136 4.29 -6.28 28.81
CA LEU A 136 3.52 -6.88 29.91
C LEU A 136 4.29 -8.02 30.60
N SER A 137 5.16 -8.75 29.90
CA SER A 137 6.00 -9.80 30.51
C SER A 137 7.18 -9.27 31.34
N LEU A 138 7.46 -7.98 31.28
CA LEU A 138 8.53 -7.30 32.03
C LEU A 138 8.01 -6.59 33.30
N ARG A 139 6.73 -6.77 33.63
CA ARG A 139 6.08 -6.28 34.85
C ARG A 139 5.66 -7.46 35.71
#